data_AF-A0A2S3ZQY3-F1
#
_entry.id   AF-A0A2S3ZQY3-F1
#
_cell.length_a   1.000
_cell.length_b   1.000
_cell.length_c   1.000
_cell.angle_alpha   90.00
_cell.angle_beta   90.00
_cell.angle_gamma   90.00
#
_symmetry.space_group_name_H-M   'P 1'
#
loop_
_entity.id
_entity.type
_entity.pdbx_description
1 polymer ?
#
loop_
_entity_poly.entity_id
_entity_poly.type
_entity_poly.pdbx_seq_one_letter_code
_entity_poly.pdbx_strand_id
1 'polypeptide(L)'
;MEVYTDKFIVTLGVYMEPDWVDKSQKSGRQAIPIVLAVMVGFCGIGLPLTDAMYEPAFIAAMVFAVATPVALLLAAPKALKQRSRPFHWLSIASIFSAACVVVASGFLMSYGSPAGATADIGGFGSWLLSTIALVTVTSCAIRVWRMEYAAAPTTLRGIQRAEQREHRKSPR
;
A
#
# COMPACT_ATOMS: atom_id res chain seq x y z
N MET A 1 -23.35 -2.30 56.27
CA MET A 1 -21.96 -2.32 55.76
C MET A 1 -21.88 -3.35 54.65
N GLU A 2 -22.36 -3.02 53.46
CA GLU A 2 -22.39 -4.01 52.35
C GLU A 2 -22.65 -3.30 51.01
N VAL A 3 -21.84 -2.28 50.69
CA VAL A 3 -21.97 -1.57 49.40
C VAL A 3 -20.62 -1.03 48.94
N TYR A 4 -19.57 -1.87 48.86
CA TYR A 4 -18.26 -1.40 48.37
C TYR A 4 -17.47 -2.41 47.53
N THR A 5 -18.01 -3.58 47.23
CA THR A 5 -17.29 -4.62 46.47
C THR A 5 -17.67 -4.69 44.99
N ASP A 6 -18.86 -4.25 44.58
CA ASP A 6 -19.29 -4.35 43.17
C ASP A 6 -18.74 -3.25 42.25
N LYS A 7 -18.33 -2.11 42.79
CA LYS A 7 -17.76 -1.04 41.95
C LYS A 7 -16.33 -1.30 41.48
N PHE A 8 -15.61 -2.20 42.13
CA PHE A 8 -14.20 -2.45 41.79
C PHE A 8 -14.04 -3.39 40.59
N ILE A 9 -15.03 -4.24 40.32
CA ILE A 9 -14.98 -5.22 39.23
C ILE A 9 -15.37 -4.58 37.89
N VAL A 10 -16.28 -3.59 37.90
CA VAL A 10 -16.72 -2.91 36.65
C VAL A 10 -15.65 -1.97 36.10
N THR A 11 -14.76 -1.42 36.93
CA THR A 11 -13.69 -0.50 36.49
C THR A 11 -12.51 -1.20 35.80
N LEU A 12 -12.34 -2.52 36.01
CA LEU A 12 -11.30 -3.32 35.35
C LEU A 12 -11.76 -3.93 34.01
N GLY A 13 -13.05 -3.88 33.69
CA GLY A 13 -13.60 -4.46 32.44
C GLY A 13 -13.60 -3.54 31.21
N VAL A 14 -13.20 -2.27 31.35
CA VAL A 14 -13.42 -1.23 30.31
C VAL A 14 -12.13 -0.78 29.59
N TYR A 15 -10.96 -1.31 29.93
CA TYR A 15 -9.67 -0.76 29.44
C TYR A 15 -8.87 -1.61 28.45
N MET A 16 -9.45 -2.63 27.82
CA MET A 16 -8.77 -3.36 26.75
C MET A 16 -9.71 -3.68 25.58
N GLU A 17 -10.34 -2.65 25.01
CA GLU A 17 -10.66 -2.75 23.59
C GLU A 17 -9.30 -2.70 22.85
N PRO A 18 -8.93 -3.76 22.12
CA PRO A 18 -7.55 -3.93 21.69
C PRO A 18 -7.22 -2.90 20.61
N ASP A 19 -6.48 -1.86 20.99
CA ASP A 19 -5.75 -0.96 20.08
C ASP A 19 -4.94 -1.73 19.02
N TRP A 20 -4.61 -3.00 19.30
CA TRP A 20 -3.97 -3.96 18.40
C TRP A 20 -4.82 -4.34 17.18
N VAL A 21 -6.14 -4.40 17.31
CA VAL A 21 -7.05 -4.72 16.18
C VAL A 21 -7.09 -3.55 15.20
N ASP A 22 -7.12 -2.32 15.71
CA ASP A 22 -7.16 -1.12 14.87
C ASP A 22 -5.79 -0.80 14.24
N LYS A 23 -4.68 -1.12 14.93
CA LYS A 23 -3.32 -1.08 14.38
C LYS A 23 -3.04 -2.20 13.36
N SER A 24 -3.54 -3.42 13.59
CA SER A 24 -3.34 -4.55 12.66
C SER A 24 -4.17 -4.41 11.38
N GLN A 25 -5.42 -3.94 11.46
CA GLN A 25 -6.25 -3.59 10.30
C GLN A 25 -5.63 -2.46 9.46
N LYS A 26 -5.04 -1.44 10.10
CA LYS A 26 -4.33 -0.34 9.41
C LYS A 26 -3.01 -0.80 8.80
N SER A 27 -2.29 -1.72 9.44
CA SER A 27 -1.05 -2.31 8.91
C SER A 27 -1.30 -3.19 7.67
N GLY A 28 -2.35 -4.02 7.70
CA GLY A 28 -2.71 -4.90 6.58
C GLY A 28 -3.09 -4.14 5.32
N ARG A 29 -3.91 -3.08 5.43
CA ARG A 29 -4.31 -2.24 4.29
C ARG A 29 -3.13 -1.52 3.62
N GLN A 30 -2.10 -1.18 4.40
CA GLN A 30 -0.88 -0.57 3.88
C GLN A 30 0.00 -1.56 3.11
N ALA A 31 -0.10 -2.86 3.39
CA ALA A 31 0.71 -3.88 2.71
C ALA A 31 0.16 -4.21 1.31
N ILE A 32 -1.15 -4.05 1.08
CA ILE A 32 -1.83 -4.42 -0.18
C ILE A 32 -1.12 -3.84 -1.43
N PRO A 33 -0.79 -2.54 -1.50
CA PRO A 33 -0.15 -1.99 -2.70
C PRO A 33 1.25 -2.57 -2.94
N ILE A 34 2.00 -2.90 -1.89
CA ILE A 34 3.33 -3.54 -2.04
C ILE A 34 3.16 -4.96 -2.57
N VAL A 35 2.22 -5.72 -2.01
CA VAL A 35 1.97 -7.10 -2.46
C VAL A 35 1.58 -7.10 -3.94
N LEU A 36 0.70 -6.20 -4.37
CA LEU A 36 0.34 -6.05 -5.78
C LEU A 36 1.55 -5.70 -6.65
N ALA A 37 2.40 -4.77 -6.21
CA ALA A 37 3.63 -4.41 -6.94
C ALA A 37 4.60 -5.59 -7.06
N VAL A 38 4.74 -6.42 -6.02
CA VAL A 38 5.58 -7.62 -6.04
C VAL A 38 4.97 -8.69 -6.96
N MET A 39 3.64 -8.81 -7.00
CA MET A 39 2.95 -9.74 -7.91
C MET A 39 3.20 -9.40 -9.38
N VAL A 40 3.42 -8.12 -9.74
CA VAL A 40 3.87 -7.75 -11.10
C VAL A 40 5.16 -8.49 -11.48
N GLY A 41 6.16 -8.44 -10.61
CA GLY A 41 7.44 -9.12 -10.83
C GLY A 41 7.31 -10.64 -10.85
N PHE A 42 6.51 -11.20 -9.92
CA PHE A 42 6.24 -12.63 -9.91
C PHE A 42 5.55 -13.08 -11.21
N CYS A 43 4.59 -12.32 -11.70
CA CYS A 43 3.91 -12.61 -12.95
C CYS A 43 4.87 -12.53 -14.15
N GLY A 44 5.69 -11.49 -14.29
CA GLY A 44 6.55 -11.37 -15.48
C GLY A 44 7.87 -12.16 -15.45
N ILE A 45 8.28 -12.72 -14.31
CA ILE A 45 9.49 -13.56 -14.19
C ILE A 45 9.14 -15.03 -13.90
N GLY A 46 8.21 -15.26 -12.98
CA GLY A 46 7.92 -16.60 -12.46
C GLY A 46 6.93 -17.41 -13.30
N LEU A 47 5.99 -16.76 -14.00
CA LEU A 47 4.94 -17.43 -14.77
C LEU A 47 5.25 -17.71 -16.26
N PRO A 48 6.02 -16.90 -17.01
CA PRO A 48 6.24 -17.11 -18.45
C PRO A 48 7.31 -18.19 -18.72
N LEU A 49 7.27 -19.29 -17.97
CA LEU A 49 8.16 -20.45 -18.12
C LEU A 49 7.73 -21.38 -19.26
N THR A 50 6.51 -21.21 -19.77
CA THR A 50 5.96 -21.99 -20.88
C THR A 50 5.25 -21.06 -21.85
N ASP A 51 5.24 -21.39 -23.14
CA ASP A 51 4.56 -20.57 -24.16
C ASP A 51 3.07 -20.37 -23.86
N ALA A 52 2.42 -21.38 -23.26
CA ALA A 52 1.02 -21.30 -22.86
C ALA A 52 0.75 -20.28 -21.73
N MET A 53 1.74 -20.02 -20.88
CA MET A 53 1.63 -19.06 -19.76
C MET A 53 2.24 -17.71 -20.08
N TYR A 54 2.88 -17.56 -21.26
CA TYR A 54 3.58 -16.34 -21.66
C TYR A 54 2.64 -15.13 -21.72
N GLU A 55 1.63 -15.14 -22.58
CA GLU A 55 0.70 -14.02 -22.71
C GLU A 55 -0.13 -13.77 -21.43
N PRO A 56 -0.72 -14.81 -20.78
CA PRO A 56 -1.46 -14.62 -19.54
C PRO A 56 -0.61 -14.00 -18.42
N ALA A 57 0.68 -14.33 -18.34
CA ALA A 57 1.61 -13.79 -17.35
C ALA A 57 1.77 -12.27 -17.49
N PHE A 58 1.98 -11.77 -18.71
CA PHE A 58 2.13 -10.34 -18.95
C PHE A 58 0.81 -9.58 -18.82
N ILE A 59 -0.33 -10.19 -19.19
CA ILE A 59 -1.66 -9.62 -18.92
C ILE A 59 -1.87 -9.47 -17.40
N ALA A 60 -1.57 -10.51 -16.62
CA ALA A 60 -1.68 -10.46 -15.17
C ALA A 60 -0.74 -9.39 -14.57
N ALA A 61 0.49 -9.29 -15.09
CA ALA A 61 1.43 -8.24 -14.68
C ALA A 61 0.88 -6.82 -14.95
N MET A 62 0.25 -6.58 -16.09
CA MET A 62 -0.42 -5.30 -16.39
C MET A 62 -1.55 -5.01 -15.40
N VAL A 63 -2.40 -6.00 -15.11
CA VAL A 63 -3.52 -5.85 -14.16
C VAL A 63 -3.00 -5.49 -12.77
N PHE A 64 -1.98 -6.19 -12.28
CA PHE A 64 -1.37 -5.89 -10.98
C PHE A 64 -0.66 -4.52 -10.96
N ALA A 65 -0.02 -4.14 -12.07
CA ALA A 65 0.66 -2.85 -12.20
C ALA A 65 -0.34 -1.69 -12.10
N VAL A 66 -1.51 -1.80 -12.72
CA VAL A 66 -2.59 -0.80 -12.61
C VAL A 66 -3.28 -0.85 -11.25
N ALA A 67 -3.48 -2.05 -10.69
CA ALA A 67 -4.10 -2.22 -9.38
C ALA A 67 -3.25 -1.59 -8.25
N THR A 68 -1.93 -1.56 -8.39
CA THR A 68 -0.99 -1.01 -7.41
C THR A 68 -1.26 0.46 -7.05
N PRO A 69 -1.20 1.43 -7.98
CA PRO A 69 -1.49 2.83 -7.69
C PRO A 69 -2.96 3.05 -7.29
N VAL A 70 -3.90 2.26 -7.83
CA VAL A 70 -5.32 2.32 -7.44
C VAL A 70 -5.48 1.92 -5.97
N ALA A 71 -4.88 0.82 -5.55
CA ALA A 71 -4.88 0.36 -4.17
C ALA A 71 -4.20 1.37 -3.25
N LEU A 72 -3.07 1.96 -3.68
CA LEU A 72 -2.37 3.01 -2.93
C LEU A 72 -3.29 4.21 -2.69
N LEU A 73 -4.00 4.66 -3.73
CA LEU A 73 -4.94 5.78 -3.62
C LEU A 73 -6.17 5.42 -2.79
N LEU A 74 -6.76 4.25 -2.94
CA LEU A 74 -7.97 3.86 -2.19
C LEU A 74 -7.68 3.59 -0.72
N ALA A 75 -6.53 2.97 -0.42
CA ALA A 75 -6.12 2.70 0.95
C ALA A 75 -5.65 3.99 1.66
N ALA A 76 -5.05 4.93 0.93
CA ALA A 76 -4.52 6.15 1.52
C ALA A 76 -5.62 7.08 2.05
N PRO A 77 -5.53 7.48 3.32
CA PRO A 77 -6.51 8.35 3.95
C PRO A 77 -6.50 9.77 3.37
N LYS A 78 -7.68 10.38 3.26
CA LYS A 78 -7.89 11.68 2.59
C LYS A 78 -7.01 12.81 3.15
N ALA A 79 -6.76 12.81 4.46
CA ALA A 79 -5.92 13.81 5.12
C ALA A 79 -4.45 13.76 4.65
N LEU A 80 -3.93 12.56 4.37
CA LEU A 80 -2.56 12.37 3.86
C LEU A 80 -2.43 12.95 2.45
N LYS A 81 -3.42 12.68 1.59
CA LYS A 81 -3.44 13.14 0.18
C LYS A 81 -3.44 14.67 0.06
N GLN A 82 -4.07 15.37 1.00
CA GLN A 82 -4.16 16.83 0.98
C GLN A 82 -2.97 17.52 1.66
N ARG A 83 -2.41 16.90 2.70
CA ARG A 83 -1.39 17.54 3.55
C ARG A 83 0.04 17.28 3.08
N SER A 84 0.32 16.09 2.56
CA SER A 84 1.70 15.65 2.28
C SER A 84 2.07 15.76 0.80
N ARG A 85 2.83 16.80 0.47
CA ARG A 85 3.50 16.93 -0.85
C ARG A 85 4.34 15.70 -1.25
N PRO A 86 5.15 15.08 -0.36
CA PRO A 86 5.96 13.93 -0.77
C PRO A 86 5.10 12.73 -1.17
N PHE A 87 4.01 12.45 -0.44
CA PHE A 87 3.09 11.37 -0.80
C PHE A 87 2.42 11.61 -2.16
N HIS A 88 2.09 12.87 -2.47
CA HIS A 88 1.50 13.24 -3.75
C HIS A 88 2.46 12.96 -4.92
N TRP A 89 3.72 13.40 -4.81
CA TRP A 89 4.75 13.10 -5.82
C TRP A 89 5.01 11.61 -5.96
N LEU A 90 5.08 10.86 -4.85
CA LEU A 90 5.24 9.41 -4.88
C LEU A 90 4.03 8.70 -5.51
N SER A 91 2.82 9.21 -5.32
CA SER A 91 1.62 8.68 -5.97
C SER A 91 1.67 8.88 -7.49
N ILE A 92 2.08 10.07 -7.95
CA ILE A 92 2.27 10.35 -9.38
C ILE A 92 3.37 9.46 -9.97
N ALA A 93 4.50 9.35 -9.29
CA ALA A 93 5.60 8.48 -9.71
C ALA A 93 5.15 7.01 -9.79
N SER A 94 4.31 6.55 -8.86
CA SER A 94 3.76 5.18 -8.89
C SER A 94 2.85 4.96 -10.11
N ILE A 95 2.03 5.95 -10.48
CA ILE A 95 1.19 5.89 -11.69
C ILE A 95 2.07 5.86 -12.94
N PHE A 96 3.09 6.69 -12.99
CA PHE A 96 4.03 6.74 -14.11
C PHE A 96 4.77 5.41 -14.29
N SER A 97 5.33 4.85 -13.20
CA SER A 97 5.98 3.54 -13.24
C SER A 97 5.03 2.43 -13.67
N ALA A 98 3.77 2.44 -13.20
CA ALA A 98 2.76 1.47 -13.63
C ALA A 98 2.48 1.58 -15.14
N ALA A 99 2.38 2.79 -15.69
CA ALA A 99 2.20 2.99 -17.13
C ALA A 99 3.41 2.46 -17.92
N CYS A 100 4.64 2.70 -17.45
CA CYS A 100 5.84 2.13 -18.07
C CYS A 100 5.83 0.60 -18.07
N VAL A 101 5.43 -0.04 -16.96
CA VAL A 101 5.29 -1.51 -16.88
C VAL A 101 4.26 -2.01 -17.89
N VAL A 102 3.11 -1.35 -18.03
CA VAL A 102 2.07 -1.76 -18.98
C VAL A 102 2.59 -1.68 -20.41
N VAL A 103 3.23 -0.56 -20.79
CA VAL A 103 3.80 -0.39 -22.12
C VAL A 103 4.88 -1.43 -22.40
N ALA A 104 5.83 -1.62 -21.46
CA ALA A 104 6.90 -2.60 -21.62
C ALA A 104 6.36 -4.04 -21.66
N SER A 105 5.33 -4.38 -20.88
CA SER A 105 4.67 -5.68 -20.95
C SER A 105 4.00 -5.91 -22.30
N GLY A 106 3.44 -4.86 -22.91
CA GLY A 106 2.84 -4.93 -24.25
C GLY A 106 3.89 -5.17 -25.34
N PHE A 107 5.04 -4.51 -25.24
CA PHE A 107 6.18 -4.79 -26.11
C PHE A 107 6.67 -6.22 -25.94
N LEU A 108 6.82 -6.70 -24.71
CA LEU A 108 7.21 -8.08 -24.45
C LEU A 108 6.21 -9.05 -25.09
N MET A 109 4.91 -8.90 -24.83
CA MET A 109 3.88 -9.74 -25.46
C MET A 109 3.98 -9.79 -26.99
N SER A 110 4.34 -8.68 -27.64
CA SER A 110 4.47 -8.62 -29.11
C SER A 110 5.54 -9.56 -29.69
N TYR A 111 6.54 -9.98 -28.89
CA TYR A 111 7.54 -10.97 -29.32
C TYR A 111 6.98 -12.39 -29.41
N GLY A 112 5.80 -12.67 -28.83
CA GLY A 112 5.08 -13.94 -28.97
C GLY A 112 5.75 -15.16 -28.34
N SER A 113 6.93 -15.01 -27.74
CA SER A 113 7.63 -16.12 -27.07
C SER A 113 8.55 -15.61 -25.94
N PRO A 114 8.77 -16.42 -24.89
CA PRO A 114 9.73 -16.12 -23.83
C PRO A 114 11.16 -15.97 -24.35
N ALA A 115 11.54 -16.77 -25.35
CA ALA A 115 12.88 -16.75 -25.95
C ALA A 115 13.14 -15.42 -26.69
N GLY A 116 12.16 -14.91 -27.46
CA GLY A 116 12.28 -13.62 -28.12
C GLY A 116 12.31 -12.44 -27.13
N ALA A 117 11.54 -12.54 -26.05
CA ALA A 117 11.44 -11.50 -25.03
C ALA A 117 12.70 -11.34 -24.18
N THR A 118 13.33 -12.47 -23.82
CA THR A 118 14.58 -12.47 -23.02
C THR A 118 15.81 -12.08 -23.84
N ALA A 119 15.77 -12.29 -25.16
CA ALA A 119 16.82 -11.85 -26.08
C ALA A 119 16.83 -10.33 -26.31
N ASP A 120 15.72 -9.64 -26.04
CA ASP A 120 15.64 -8.18 -26.13
C ASP A 120 16.03 -7.51 -24.80
N ILE A 121 17.29 -7.08 -24.73
CA ILE A 121 17.85 -6.34 -23.60
C ILE A 121 17.09 -5.02 -23.35
N GLY A 122 16.53 -4.41 -24.40
CA GLY A 122 15.82 -3.13 -24.30
C GLY A 122 14.45 -3.28 -23.65
N GLY A 123 13.58 -4.11 -24.22
CA GLY A 123 12.22 -4.37 -23.75
C GLY A 123 12.21 -5.04 -22.38
N PHE A 124 12.99 -6.10 -22.18
CA PHE A 124 13.02 -6.79 -20.89
C PHE A 124 13.70 -5.94 -19.81
N GLY A 125 14.78 -5.25 -20.16
CA GLY A 125 15.48 -4.33 -19.24
C GLY A 125 14.58 -3.17 -18.79
N SER A 126 13.85 -2.55 -19.72
CA SER A 126 12.91 -1.46 -19.39
C SER A 126 11.72 -1.95 -18.55
N TRP A 127 11.20 -3.15 -18.83
CA TRP A 127 10.17 -3.79 -18.01
C TRP A 127 10.67 -4.05 -16.57
N LEU A 128 11.88 -4.58 -16.42
CA LEU A 128 12.47 -4.87 -15.12
C LEU A 128 12.72 -3.59 -14.31
N LEU A 129 13.32 -2.57 -14.95
CA LEU A 129 13.58 -1.28 -14.32
C LEU A 129 12.30 -0.59 -13.88
N SER A 130 11.26 -0.60 -14.72
CA SER A 130 9.96 -0.01 -14.37
C SER A 130 9.25 -0.77 -13.26
N THR A 131 9.38 -2.10 -13.20
CA THR A 131 8.85 -2.93 -12.11
C THR A 131 9.56 -2.66 -10.78
N ILE A 132 10.90 -2.59 -10.79
CA ILE A 132 11.70 -2.22 -9.60
C ILE A 132 11.35 -0.80 -9.13
N ALA A 133 11.22 0.14 -10.06
CA ALA A 133 10.80 1.50 -9.76
C ALA A 133 9.41 1.52 -9.11
N LEU A 134 8.44 0.76 -9.64
CA LEU A 134 7.10 0.65 -9.08
C LEU A 134 7.15 0.15 -7.62
N VAL A 135 7.82 -0.97 -7.36
CA VAL A 135 7.97 -1.53 -6.00
C VAL A 135 8.63 -0.54 -5.06
N THR A 136 9.69 0.14 -5.51
CA THR A 136 10.46 1.09 -4.71
C THR A 136 9.62 2.32 -4.36
N VAL A 137 8.97 2.93 -5.35
CA VAL A 137 8.14 4.12 -5.17
C VAL A 137 6.93 3.81 -4.29
N THR A 138 6.25 2.68 -4.50
CA THR A 138 5.13 2.26 -3.66
C THR A 138 5.57 2.01 -2.22
N SER A 139 6.72 1.37 -2.02
CA SER A 139 7.30 1.16 -0.68
C SER A 139 7.65 2.48 0.01
N CYS A 140 8.25 3.43 -0.71
CA CYS A 140 8.52 4.78 -0.23
C CYS A 140 7.23 5.52 0.13
N ALA A 141 6.19 5.42 -0.69
CA ALA A 141 4.88 6.04 -0.41
C ALA A 141 4.28 5.54 0.90
N ILE A 142 4.39 4.24 1.16
CA ILE A 142 3.91 3.62 2.41
C ILE A 142 4.78 4.00 3.60
N ARG A 143 6.11 4.12 3.42
CA ARG A 143 6.98 4.66 4.47
C ARG A 143 6.60 6.08 4.85
N VAL A 144 6.39 6.97 3.86
CA VAL A 144 5.93 8.35 4.08
C VAL A 144 4.57 8.34 4.78
N TRP A 145 3.64 7.50 4.33
CA TRP A 145 2.35 7.32 4.98
C TRP A 145 2.54 6.95 6.48
N ARG A 146 3.36 5.95 6.80
CA ARG A 146 3.61 5.53 8.18
C ARG A 146 4.22 6.64 9.03
N MET A 147 5.18 7.38 8.49
CA MET A 147 5.83 8.50 9.20
C MET A 147 4.85 9.62 9.50
N GLU A 148 4.05 10.04 8.53
CA GLU A 148 3.04 11.10 8.69
C GLU A 148 1.91 10.70 9.65
N TYR A 149 1.63 9.40 9.77
CA TYR A 149 0.66 8.88 10.75
C TYR A 149 1.24 8.71 12.15
N ALA A 150 2.53 8.42 12.27
CA ALA A 150 3.23 8.33 13.55
C ALA A 150 3.56 9.71 14.14
N ALA A 151 3.61 10.76 13.31
CA ALA A 151 3.79 12.13 13.76
C ALA A 151 2.61 12.56 14.64
N ALA A 152 2.83 12.61 15.96
CA ALA A 152 1.88 13.14 16.93
C ALA A 152 1.38 14.53 16.49
N PRO A 153 0.14 14.93 16.82
CA PRO A 153 -0.37 16.25 16.49
C PRO A 153 0.49 17.32 17.20
N THR A 154 1.50 17.86 16.52
CA THR A 154 2.40 18.90 17.03
C THR A 154 1.76 20.30 17.06
N THR A 155 0.53 20.42 16.58
CA THR A 155 -0.22 21.69 16.59
C THR A 155 -1.17 21.71 17.77
N LEU A 156 -1.24 22.85 18.48
CA LEU A 156 -2.16 23.09 19.60
C LEU A 156 -3.61 22.70 19.29
N ARG A 157 -4.09 22.99 18.08
CA ARG A 157 -5.43 22.56 17.62
C ARG A 157 -5.57 21.04 17.47
N GLY A 158 -4.49 20.35 17.13
CA GLY A 158 -4.46 18.89 17.04
C GLY A 158 -4.47 18.25 18.44
N ILE A 159 -3.79 18.86 19.41
CA ILE A 159 -3.80 18.45 20.82
C ILE A 159 -5.20 18.67 21.42
N GLN A 160 -5.81 19.85 21.22
CA GLN A 160 -7.18 20.15 21.69
C GLN A 160 -8.23 19.21 21.12
N ARG A 161 -8.10 18.79 19.85
CA ARG A 161 -9.00 17.81 19.23
C ARG A 161 -8.78 16.39 19.75
N ALA A 162 -7.57 16.07 20.20
CA ALA A 162 -7.28 14.79 20.84
C ALA A 162 -7.91 14.76 22.25
N GLU A 163 -7.72 15.81 23.05
CA GLU A 163 -8.35 15.95 24.37
C GLU A 163 -9.89 15.93 24.29
N GLN A 164 -10.49 16.62 23.32
CA GLN A 164 -11.95 16.58 23.14
C GLN A 164 -12.48 15.18 22.79
N ARG A 165 -11.68 14.33 22.14
CA ARG A 165 -12.07 12.95 21.82
C ARG A 165 -11.96 12.03 23.03
N GLU A 166 -10.97 12.23 23.90
CA GLU A 166 -10.89 11.52 25.18
C GLU A 166 -12.07 11.88 26.09
N HIS A 167 -12.39 13.17 26.22
CA HIS A 167 -13.51 13.62 27.05
C HIS A 167 -14.86 13.07 26.59
N ARG A 168 -15.04 12.82 25.29
CA ARG A 168 -16.30 12.30 24.73
C ARG A 168 -16.44 10.78 24.89
N LYS A 169 -15.35 10.06 25.12
CA LYS A 169 -15.33 8.61 25.35
C LYS A 169 -15.52 8.22 26.81
N SER A 170 -15.52 9.18 27.73
CA SER A 170 -15.84 8.98 29.14
C SER A 170 -17.16 9.68 29.49
N PRO A 171 -18.33 9.20 29.01
CA PRO A 171 -19.57 9.55 29.65
C PRO A 171 -19.59 8.84 31.01
N ARG A 172 -19.70 9.65 32.07
CA ARG A 172 -19.82 9.23 33.46
C ARG A 172 -20.92 8.18 33.68
#